data_AF-A0A922NVE5-F1
#
_entry.id   AF-A0A922NVE5-F1
#
_cell.length_a   1.000
_cell.length_b   1.000
_cell.length_c   1.000
_cell.angle_alpha   90.00
_cell.angle_beta   90.00
_cell.angle_gamma   90.00
#
_symmetry.space_group_name_H-M   'P 1'
#
loop_
_entity.id
_entity.type
_entity.pdbx_description
1 polymer ?
#
loop_
_entity_poly.entity_id
_entity_poly.type
_entity_poly.pdbx_seq_one_letter_code
_entity_poly.pdbx_strand_id
1 'polypeptide(L)'
;DNWHRVTDFNGQVLLAKYHTAIKGYIRIVPTQKGFLGREKVHSGYKAKLKGEVQLEMEDIRFNETYNVYCTDELSARMLLNPYMLAVLDEWREEMPVAVYMNGDTVVVSFYSGQQLLKTPSSRGAIEKLSLSSEYENIQDKLVKMYRLLDTLNHQL
;
A
#
# COMPACT_ATOMS: atom_id res chain seq x y z
N ASP A 1 28.87 -17.20 -9.82
CA ASP A 1 27.66 -16.35 -9.83
C ASP A 1 26.67 -16.79 -8.75
N ASN A 2 26.56 -16.01 -7.66
CA ASN A 2 25.64 -16.28 -6.56
C ASN A 2 24.37 -15.43 -6.72
N TRP A 3 23.45 -15.89 -7.57
CA TRP A 3 22.12 -15.30 -7.65
C TRP A 3 21.24 -15.92 -6.57
N HIS A 4 20.57 -15.07 -5.79
CA HIS A 4 19.50 -15.49 -4.89
C HIS A 4 18.21 -14.78 -5.31
N ARG A 5 17.10 -15.51 -5.22
CA ARG A 5 15.77 -14.97 -5.53
C ARG A 5 15.32 -14.10 -4.35
N VAL A 6 15.01 -12.84 -4.64
CA VAL A 6 14.39 -11.90 -3.70
C VAL A 6 12.95 -11.66 -4.14
N THR A 7 12.01 -11.66 -3.20
CA THR A 7 10.62 -11.25 -3.44
C THR A 7 10.44 -9.88 -2.81
N ASP A 8 10.31 -8.84 -3.63
CA ASP A 8 10.14 -7.46 -3.14
C ASP A 8 8.68 -7.15 -2.80
N PHE A 9 7.72 -7.81 -3.45
CA PHE A 9 6.29 -7.62 -3.22
C PHE A 9 5.49 -8.91 -3.40
N ASN A 10 4.52 -9.17 -2.51
CA ASN A 10 3.56 -10.26 -2.65
C ASN A 10 2.15 -9.79 -2.27
N GLY A 11 1.34 -9.47 -3.28
CA GLY A 11 -0.03 -9.01 -3.09
C GLY A 11 -0.66 -8.43 -4.34
N GLN A 12 -1.60 -7.50 -4.18
CA GLN A 12 -2.36 -6.88 -5.27
C GLN A 12 -2.00 -5.41 -5.43
N VAL A 13 -2.02 -4.93 -6.66
CA VAL A 13 -1.90 -3.51 -7.00
C VAL A 13 -3.13 -3.10 -7.78
N LEU A 14 -3.82 -2.07 -7.31
CA LEU A 14 -4.91 -1.43 -8.04
C LEU A 14 -4.44 -0.07 -8.53
N LEU A 15 -4.78 0.23 -9.78
CA LEU A 15 -4.53 1.52 -10.40
C LEU A 15 -5.86 2.07 -10.87
N ALA A 16 -6.11 3.34 -10.56
CA ALA A 16 -7.20 4.10 -11.11
C ALA A 16 -6.71 5.44 -11.64
N LYS A 17 -7.36 5.91 -12.71
CA LYS A 17 -7.10 7.22 -13.29
C LYS A 17 -8.15 8.20 -12.77
N TYR A 18 -7.68 9.14 -11.97
CA TYR A 18 -8.50 10.20 -11.38
C TYR A 18 -7.78 11.52 -11.60
N HIS A 19 -8.48 12.54 -12.09
CA HIS A 19 -7.92 13.87 -12.07
C HIS A 19 -7.87 14.35 -10.62
N THR A 20 -6.68 14.65 -10.10
CA THR A 20 -6.49 15.12 -8.73
C THR A 20 -5.95 16.55 -8.73
N ALA A 21 -6.15 17.28 -7.64
CA ALA A 21 -5.58 18.61 -7.48
C ALA A 21 -4.06 18.60 -7.16
N ILE A 22 -3.41 17.44 -7.15
CA ILE A 22 -2.02 17.26 -6.72
C ILE A 22 -1.06 17.80 -7.79
N LYS A 23 -0.28 18.83 -7.44
CA LYS A 23 0.71 19.46 -8.35
C LYS A 23 2.01 18.68 -8.53
N GLY A 24 2.19 17.61 -7.75
CA GLY A 24 3.37 16.75 -7.75
C GLY A 24 2.99 15.29 -7.55
N TYR A 25 3.62 14.62 -6.59
CA TYR A 25 3.17 13.31 -6.15
C TYR A 25 3.31 13.13 -4.63
N ILE A 26 2.55 12.17 -4.12
CA ILE A 26 2.54 11.74 -2.73
C ILE A 26 2.76 10.22 -2.71
N ARG A 27 3.59 9.75 -1.78
CA ARG A 27 3.80 8.34 -1.47
C ARG A 27 3.58 8.12 0.03
N ILE A 28 2.63 7.27 0.36
CA ILE A 28 2.40 6.78 1.71
C ILE A 28 2.91 5.36 1.74
N VAL A 29 3.93 5.10 2.54
CA VAL A 29 4.68 3.85 2.52
C VAL A 29 4.65 3.21 3.90
N PRO A 30 4.21 1.95 4.05
CA PRO A 30 4.15 1.31 5.34
C PRO A 30 5.56 1.09 5.88
N THR A 31 5.71 1.28 7.18
CA THR A 31 6.90 0.89 7.92
C THR A 31 6.73 -0.55 8.41
N GLN A 32 7.84 -1.20 8.71
CA GLN A 32 7.88 -2.50 9.35
C GLN A 32 8.67 -2.37 10.63
N LYS A 33 8.13 -2.90 11.74
CA LYS A 33 8.90 -3.04 12.99
C LYS A 33 10.07 -3.98 12.73
N GLY A 34 11.29 -3.43 12.78
CA GLY A 34 12.50 -4.21 12.69
C GLY A 34 12.79 -4.98 13.99
N PHE A 35 13.72 -5.93 13.91
CA PHE A 35 14.33 -6.54 15.09
C PHE A 35 14.97 -5.42 15.94
N LEU A 36 14.71 -5.40 17.25
CA LEU A 36 15.11 -4.36 18.22
C LEU A 36 14.34 -3.02 18.14
N GLY A 37 13.11 -3.00 17.63
CA GLY A 37 12.23 -1.82 17.73
C GLY A 37 12.61 -0.65 16.83
N ARG A 38 13.56 -0.83 15.91
CA ARG A 38 13.87 0.17 14.86
C ARG A 38 12.93 -0.06 13.69
N GLU A 39 11.99 0.84 13.50
CA GLU A 39 11.11 0.84 12.33
C GLU A 39 11.92 1.18 11.07
N LYS A 40 11.74 0.35 10.05
CA LYS A 40 12.34 0.53 8.73
C LYS A 40 11.22 0.64 7.72
N VAL A 41 11.45 1.37 6.63
CA VAL A 41 10.59 1.28 5.46
C VAL A 41 10.41 -0.20 5.11
N HIS A 42 9.17 -0.65 4.91
CA HIS A 42 8.91 -2.04 4.57
C HIS A 42 9.75 -2.44 3.34
N SER A 43 10.44 -3.58 3.40
CA SER A 43 11.57 -3.93 2.51
C SER A 43 11.25 -3.85 1.01
N GLY A 44 9.98 -4.00 0.64
CA GLY A 44 9.48 -3.86 -0.73
C GLY A 44 9.39 -2.44 -1.27
N TYR A 45 9.61 -1.41 -0.45
CA TYR A 45 9.43 -0.02 -0.85
C TYR A 45 10.71 0.80 -0.68
N LYS A 46 10.87 1.79 -1.58
CA LYS A 46 11.97 2.75 -1.47
C LYS A 46 11.68 3.76 -0.38
N ALA A 47 12.72 4.05 0.42
CA ALA A 47 12.78 5.21 1.29
C ALA A 47 12.71 6.52 0.49
N LYS A 48 12.96 7.65 1.16
CA LYS A 48 12.95 8.99 0.55
C LYS A 48 13.82 9.06 -0.72
N LEU A 49 13.23 9.51 -1.82
CA LEU A 49 13.88 9.76 -3.11
C LEU A 49 14.41 11.20 -3.18
N LYS A 50 15.34 11.43 -4.11
CA LYS A 50 15.88 12.77 -4.36
C LYS A 50 14.77 13.73 -4.79
N GLY A 51 14.63 14.86 -4.08
CA GLY A 51 13.60 15.87 -4.36
C GLY A 51 12.28 15.65 -3.61
N GLU A 52 12.12 14.53 -2.90
CA GLU A 52 11.01 14.36 -1.97
C GLU A 52 11.28 15.15 -0.67
N VAL A 53 10.21 15.51 0.02
CA VAL A 53 10.17 15.86 1.44
C VAL A 53 9.49 14.72 2.19
N GLN A 54 10.03 14.36 3.36
CA GLN A 54 9.35 13.44 4.26
C GLN A 54 8.50 14.27 5.21
N LEU A 55 7.21 13.95 5.32
CA LEU A 55 6.30 14.61 6.23
C LEU A 55 6.16 13.81 7.52
N GLU A 56 6.23 14.53 8.63
CA GLU A 56 5.77 14.05 9.93
C GLU A 56 4.37 14.61 10.18
N MET A 57 3.42 13.71 10.46
CA MET A 57 2.05 14.05 10.82
C MET A 57 1.98 14.35 12.32
N GLU A 58 0.91 15.03 12.77
CA GLU A 58 0.68 15.23 14.21
C GLU A 58 0.33 13.93 14.93
N ASP A 59 -0.20 12.95 14.19
CA ASP A 59 -0.48 11.62 14.70
C ASP A 59 0.81 10.79 14.80
N ILE A 60 1.30 10.64 16.03
CA ILE A 60 2.51 9.87 16.35
C ILE A 60 2.34 8.39 15.95
N ARG A 61 1.16 7.80 16.16
CA ARG A 61 0.90 6.39 15.82
C ARG A 61 0.94 6.19 14.32
N PHE A 62 0.44 7.15 13.56
CA PHE A 62 0.56 7.12 12.11
C PHE A 62 2.03 7.17 11.67
N ASN A 63 2.85 8.06 12.24
CA ASN A 63 4.27 8.15 11.88
C ASN A 63 5.10 6.92 12.25
N GLU A 64 4.70 6.16 13.27
CA GLU A 64 5.30 4.85 13.60
C GLU A 64 5.00 3.81 12.51
N THR A 65 3.98 4.01 11.69
CA THR A 65 3.39 2.97 10.85
C THR A 65 3.47 3.27 9.36
N TYR A 66 3.63 4.55 9.04
CA TYR A 66 3.75 5.05 7.69
C TYR A 66 4.82 6.14 7.62
N ASN A 67 5.59 6.09 6.54
CA ASN A 67 6.35 7.25 6.08
C ASN A 67 5.60 7.90 4.93
N VAL A 68 5.47 9.21 4.98
CA VAL A 68 4.88 10.01 3.91
C VAL A 68 6.00 10.76 3.20
N TYR A 69 6.13 10.54 1.90
CA TYR A 69 7.04 11.26 1.03
C TYR A 69 6.27 12.01 -0.03
N CYS A 70 6.60 13.26 -0.30
CA CYS A 70 5.90 14.07 -1.30
C CYS A 70 6.82 15.08 -1.98
N THR A 71 6.39 15.62 -3.11
CA THR A 71 7.03 16.79 -3.75
C THR A 71 6.21 18.08 -3.55
N ASP A 72 5.02 17.98 -2.95
CA ASP A 72 4.15 19.10 -2.63
C ASP A 72 3.51 18.87 -1.26
N GLU A 73 4.05 19.55 -0.24
CA GLU A 73 3.62 19.36 1.15
C GLU A 73 2.18 19.81 1.39
N LEU A 74 1.73 20.84 0.68
CA LEU A 74 0.37 21.37 0.85
C LEU A 74 -0.67 20.34 0.44
N SER A 75 -0.56 19.78 -0.77
CA SER A 75 -1.46 18.72 -1.23
C SER A 75 -1.42 17.50 -0.31
N ALA A 76 -0.24 17.12 0.17
CA ALA A 76 -0.10 15.98 1.07
C ALA A 76 -0.79 16.20 2.42
N ARG A 77 -0.67 17.39 3.01
CA ARG A 77 -1.35 17.72 4.28
C ARG A 77 -2.85 17.86 4.14
N MET A 78 -3.34 18.38 3.00
CA MET A 78 -4.78 18.47 2.72
C MET A 78 -5.43 17.08 2.59
N LEU A 79 -4.75 16.18 1.89
CA LEU A 79 -5.18 14.79 1.74
C LEU A 79 -5.15 14.04 3.08
N LEU A 80 -4.02 14.12 3.80
CA LEU A 80 -3.79 13.40 5.05
C LEU A 80 -4.44 14.10 6.25
N ASN A 81 -5.70 14.43 6.09
CA ASN A 81 -6.56 14.93 7.17
C ASN A 81 -6.86 13.80 8.19
N PRO A 82 -7.41 14.13 9.37
CA PRO A 82 -7.66 13.13 10.42
C PRO A 82 -8.51 11.94 9.98
N TYR A 83 -9.44 12.14 9.05
CA TYR A 83 -10.26 11.05 8.51
C TYR A 83 -9.43 10.07 7.67
N MET A 84 -8.58 10.57 6.77
CA MET A 84 -7.69 9.71 5.97
C MET A 84 -6.65 8.96 6.80
N LEU A 85 -6.12 9.60 7.85
CA LEU A 85 -5.20 8.93 8.78
C LEU A 85 -5.88 7.74 9.47
N ALA A 86 -7.12 7.91 9.94
CA ALA A 86 -7.89 6.83 10.57
C ALA A 86 -8.16 5.67 9.60
N VAL A 87 -8.55 5.97 8.36
CA VAL A 87 -8.76 4.95 7.33
C VAL A 87 -7.47 4.14 7.09
N LEU A 88 -6.32 4.80 6.95
CA LEU A 88 -5.05 4.12 6.70
C LEU A 88 -4.58 3.28 7.90
N ASP A 89 -4.89 3.69 9.13
CA ASP A 89 -4.59 2.94 10.35
C ASP A 89 -5.46 1.67 10.46
N GLU A 90 -6.76 1.76 10.17
CA GLU A 90 -7.65 0.57 10.09
C GLU A 90 -7.10 -0.47 9.10
N TRP A 91 -6.64 -0.02 7.94
CA TRP A 91 -6.05 -0.89 6.94
C TRP A 91 -4.79 -1.60 7.41
N ARG A 92 -3.93 -0.88 8.13
CA ARG A 92 -2.68 -1.41 8.66
C ARG A 92 -2.91 -2.57 9.61
N GLU A 93 -3.96 -2.53 10.44
CA GLU A 93 -4.31 -3.63 11.33
C GLU A 93 -4.60 -4.94 10.58
N GLU A 94 -5.11 -4.83 9.35
CA GLU A 94 -5.40 -5.98 8.49
C GLU A 94 -4.21 -6.40 7.61
N MET A 95 -3.61 -5.44 6.89
CA MET A 95 -2.46 -5.67 6.02
C MET A 95 -1.72 -4.35 5.68
N PRO A 96 -0.39 -4.38 5.47
CA PRO A 96 0.33 -3.19 5.01
C PRO A 96 -0.18 -2.71 3.64
N VAL A 97 -0.54 -1.43 3.56
CA VAL A 97 -0.97 -0.77 2.33
C VAL A 97 0.04 0.31 1.97
N ALA A 98 0.37 0.48 0.69
CA ALA A 98 1.06 1.67 0.21
C ALA A 98 0.20 2.40 -0.81
N VAL A 99 0.31 3.72 -0.82
CA VAL A 99 -0.43 4.58 -1.74
C VAL A 99 0.56 5.44 -2.48
N TYR A 100 0.44 5.50 -3.80
CA TYR A 100 1.07 6.49 -4.65
C TYR A 100 -0.01 7.29 -5.36
N MET A 101 0.16 8.60 -5.46
CA MET A 101 -0.75 9.43 -6.23
C MET A 101 -0.07 10.65 -6.81
N ASN A 102 -0.57 11.11 -7.95
CA ASN A 102 -0.16 12.33 -8.64
C ASN A 102 -1.42 13.00 -9.24
N GLY A 103 -1.23 14.00 -10.11
CA GLY A 103 -2.32 14.75 -10.75
C GLY A 103 -3.34 13.96 -11.58
N ASP A 104 -3.08 12.70 -11.94
CA ASP A 104 -3.94 11.91 -12.83
C ASP A 104 -4.11 10.43 -12.46
N THR A 105 -3.39 9.96 -11.45
CA THR A 105 -3.27 8.54 -11.12
C THR A 105 -3.25 8.34 -9.61
N VAL A 106 -4.02 7.34 -9.17
CA VAL A 106 -3.93 6.77 -7.82
C VAL A 106 -3.57 5.29 -7.96
N VAL A 107 -2.52 4.88 -7.26
CA VAL A 107 -2.07 3.49 -7.18
C VAL A 107 -2.10 3.08 -5.71
N VAL A 108 -2.74 1.96 -5.43
CA VAL A 108 -2.75 1.37 -4.09
C VAL A 108 -2.22 -0.05 -4.18
N SER A 109 -1.19 -0.35 -3.39
CA SER A 109 -0.63 -1.69 -3.29
C SER A 109 -0.88 -2.27 -1.91
N PHE A 110 -1.43 -3.49 -1.89
CA PHE A 110 -1.81 -4.20 -0.68
C PHE A 110 -0.91 -5.42 -0.54
N TYR A 111 -0.16 -5.50 0.56
CA TYR A 111 0.72 -6.63 0.84
C TYR A 111 -0.08 -7.81 1.42
N SER A 112 -1.02 -8.34 0.63
CA SER A 112 -1.99 -9.33 1.09
C SER A 112 -1.40 -10.74 1.29
N GLY A 113 -0.21 -10.99 0.74
CA GLY A 113 0.43 -12.31 0.69
C GLY A 113 -0.26 -13.32 -0.25
N GLN A 114 -1.32 -12.90 -0.94
CA GLN A 114 -2.17 -13.77 -1.77
C GLN A 114 -1.93 -13.53 -3.25
N GLN A 115 -2.20 -14.55 -4.06
CA GLN A 115 -2.18 -14.46 -5.52
C GLN A 115 -3.55 -14.93 -6.04
N LEU A 116 -4.11 -14.20 -7.02
CA LEU A 116 -5.39 -14.56 -7.65
C LEU A 116 -5.33 -15.93 -8.35
N LEU A 117 -4.16 -16.31 -8.85
CA LEU A 117 -3.86 -17.62 -9.42
C LEU A 117 -2.44 -17.98 -9.01
N LYS A 118 -2.29 -18.77 -7.95
CA LYS A 118 -0.95 -19.21 -7.53
C LYS A 118 -0.53 -20.40 -8.38
N THR A 119 0.66 -20.35 -8.97
CA THR A 119 1.20 -21.53 -9.66
C THR A 119 1.33 -22.67 -8.64
N PRO A 120 0.65 -23.81 -8.85
CA PRO A 120 0.73 -24.94 -7.93
C PRO A 120 2.15 -25.50 -7.93
N SER A 121 2.70 -25.75 -6.74
CA SER A 121 4.05 -26.29 -6.58
C SER A 121 4.09 -27.81 -6.38
N SER A 122 2.94 -28.48 -6.36
CA SER A 122 2.83 -29.92 -6.14
C SER A 122 1.55 -30.49 -6.74
N ARG A 123 1.49 -31.81 -6.92
CA ARG A 123 0.29 -32.51 -7.41
C ARG A 123 -0.93 -32.27 -6.53
N GLY A 124 -0.76 -32.33 -5.21
CA GLY A 124 -1.84 -32.04 -4.26
C GLY A 124 -2.28 -30.57 -4.27
N ALA A 125 -1.41 -29.63 -4.68
CA ALA A 125 -1.82 -28.25 -4.93
C ALA A 125 -2.65 -28.14 -6.22
N ILE A 126 -2.30 -28.91 -7.27
CA ILE A 126 -3.09 -28.97 -8.51
C ILE A 126 -4.51 -29.48 -8.24
N GLU A 127 -4.64 -30.54 -7.44
CA GLU A 127 -5.95 -31.13 -7.09
C GLU A 127 -6.82 -30.20 -6.24
N LYS A 128 -6.20 -29.24 -5.55
CA LYS A 128 -6.87 -28.23 -4.72
C LYS A 128 -7.09 -26.90 -5.45
N LEU A 129 -6.60 -26.74 -6.69
CA LEU A 129 -6.85 -25.55 -7.48
C LEU A 129 -8.34 -25.45 -7.77
N SER A 130 -8.94 -24.38 -7.28
CA SER A 130 -10.34 -24.06 -7.50
C SER A 130 -10.43 -22.57 -7.72
N LEU A 131 -10.77 -22.17 -8.94
CA LEU A 131 -10.91 -20.76 -9.29
C LEU A 131 -11.93 -20.07 -8.39
N SER A 132 -13.03 -20.74 -8.07
CA SER A 132 -14.07 -20.21 -7.19
C SER A 132 -13.57 -20.07 -5.75
N SER A 133 -12.82 -21.03 -5.23
CA SER A 133 -12.30 -20.95 -3.85
C SER A 133 -11.16 -19.94 -3.71
N GLU A 134 -10.28 -19.82 -4.72
CA GLU A 134 -9.25 -18.76 -4.74
C GLU A 134 -9.89 -17.37 -4.87
N TYR A 135 -10.97 -17.25 -5.63
CA TYR A 135 -11.74 -16.03 -5.75
C TYR A 135 -12.45 -15.66 -4.44
N GLU A 136 -13.14 -16.59 -3.78
CA GLU A 136 -13.78 -16.38 -2.48
C GLU A 136 -12.78 -15.86 -1.43
N ASN A 137 -11.58 -16.44 -1.39
CA ASN A 137 -10.52 -16.02 -0.45
C ASN A 137 -10.01 -14.59 -0.68
N ILE A 138 -10.17 -14.05 -1.88
CA ILE A 138 -9.68 -12.72 -2.26
C ILE A 138 -10.82 -11.71 -2.36
N GLN A 139 -12.07 -12.17 -2.49
CA GLN A 139 -13.26 -11.32 -2.65
C GLN A 139 -13.40 -10.30 -1.51
N ASP A 140 -13.31 -10.74 -0.25
CA ASP A 140 -13.41 -9.83 0.89
C ASP A 140 -12.32 -8.75 0.86
N LYS A 141 -11.10 -9.14 0.47
CA LYS A 141 -9.98 -8.19 0.32
C LYS A 141 -10.25 -7.22 -0.82
N LEU A 142 -10.71 -7.70 -1.97
CA LEU A 142 -11.05 -6.86 -3.12
C LEU A 142 -12.12 -5.82 -2.78
N VAL A 143 -13.19 -6.23 -2.09
CA VAL A 143 -14.25 -5.30 -1.66
C VAL A 143 -13.66 -4.18 -0.82
N LYS A 144 -12.82 -4.51 0.15
CA LYS A 144 -12.15 -3.50 0.96
C LYS A 144 -11.23 -2.65 0.07
N MET A 145 -10.42 -3.24 -0.80
CA MET A 145 -9.49 -2.49 -1.66
C MET A 145 -10.19 -1.43 -2.51
N TYR A 146 -11.35 -1.77 -3.08
CA TYR A 146 -12.18 -0.83 -3.81
C TYR A 146 -12.73 0.28 -2.92
N ARG A 147 -13.11 -0.01 -1.66
CA ARG A 147 -13.52 1.02 -0.70
C ARG A 147 -12.40 2.02 -0.43
N LEU A 148 -11.16 1.56 -0.22
CA LEU A 148 -10.05 2.50 0.01
C LEU A 148 -9.81 3.39 -1.21
N LEU A 149 -9.83 2.81 -2.40
CA LEU A 149 -9.63 3.55 -3.64
C LEU A 149 -10.76 4.57 -3.88
N ASP A 150 -11.99 4.22 -3.52
CA ASP A 150 -13.15 5.13 -3.54
C ASP A 150 -13.04 6.23 -2.47
N THR A 151 -12.62 5.90 -1.25
CA THR A 151 -12.36 6.88 -0.18
C THR A 151 -11.31 7.89 -0.61
N LEU A 152 -10.20 7.43 -1.21
CA LEU A 152 -9.17 8.32 -1.75
C LEU A 152 -9.77 9.25 -2.81
N ASN A 153 -10.56 8.73 -3.74
CA ASN A 153 -11.21 9.53 -4.78
C ASN A 153 -12.14 10.63 -4.22
N HIS A 154 -12.83 10.38 -3.10
CA HIS A 154 -13.69 11.39 -2.45
C HIS A 154 -12.92 12.50 -1.71
N GLN A 155 -11.62 12.33 -1.48
CA GLN A 155 -10.77 13.30 -0.79
C GLN A 155 -9.85 14.10 -1.73
N LEU A 156 -9.86 13.80 -3.03
CA LEU A 156 -8.99 14.38 -4.05
C LEU A 156 -9.60 15.57 -4.80
#